data_AF-A0A919I7A6-F1
#
_entry.id   AF-A0A919I7A6-F1
#
_cell.length_a   1.000
_cell.length_b   1.000
_cell.length_c   1.000
_cell.angle_alpha   90.00
_cell.angle_beta   90.00
_cell.angle_gamma   90.00
#
_symmetry.space_group_name_H-M   'P 1'
#
loop_
_entity.id
_entity.type
_entity.pdbx_description
1 polymer ?
#
loop_
_entity_poly.entity_id
_entity_poly.type
_entity_poly.pdbx_seq_one_letter_code
_entity_poly.pdbx_strand_id
1 'polypeptide(L)'
;MGGRGKYTDFDNWGDFGAPKVFDNDARNVSNIPEDVAKVFEDTDIDKVWLVLEKTFHVNVKEWKQRFNEEYNSSSRKFSKRELFVRFGKAKFEAALNHLLARKELTPTWINLVRYVVMSKIKAKQKEDHAIRNYYKK
;
A
#
# COMPACT_ATOMS: atom_id res chain seq x y z
N MET A 1 -20.11 21.61 48.03
CA MET A 1 -18.84 22.32 48.29
C MET A 1 -17.78 21.23 48.45
N GLY A 2 -16.97 20.87 47.44
CA GLY A 2 -15.75 21.57 47.02
C GLY A 2 -14.69 21.47 48.12
N GLY A 3 -13.50 20.87 48.00
CA GLY A 3 -12.73 20.26 46.92
C GLY A 3 -11.29 20.03 47.42
N ARG A 4 -10.39 19.60 46.51
CA ARG A 4 -8.91 19.52 46.60
C ARG A 4 -8.30 18.15 46.98
N GLY A 5 -8.17 17.30 45.98
CA GLY A 5 -7.02 16.39 45.83
C GLY A 5 -5.98 17.05 44.92
N LYS A 6 -4.71 16.97 45.31
CA LYS A 6 -3.58 17.71 44.75
C LYS A 6 -3.09 17.07 43.45
N TYR A 7 -2.68 17.91 42.50
CA TYR A 7 -1.70 17.55 41.48
C TYR A 7 -0.35 17.35 42.14
N THR A 8 0.31 16.24 41.84
CA THR A 8 1.62 16.20 41.17
C THR A 8 1.95 14.75 40.94
N ASP A 9 2.04 14.34 39.68
CA ASP A 9 3.12 13.50 39.21
C ASP A 9 3.32 13.84 37.73
N PHE A 10 4.41 14.58 37.50
CA PHE A 10 5.08 14.67 36.22
C PHE A 10 5.75 13.30 35.95
N ASP A 11 5.93 13.01 34.67
CA ASP A 11 6.74 11.91 34.12
C ASP A 11 6.06 10.54 33.97
N ASN A 12 5.25 10.42 32.91
CA ASN A 12 5.46 9.32 31.97
C ASN A 12 5.06 9.73 30.54
N TRP A 13 6.05 10.21 29.78
CA TRP A 13 5.96 10.43 28.35
C TRP A 13 5.92 9.08 27.62
N GLY A 14 4.72 8.52 27.44
CA GLY A 14 4.60 7.20 26.83
C GLY A 14 3.22 6.84 26.31
N ASP A 15 2.48 7.78 25.71
CA ASP A 15 1.27 7.42 24.95
C ASP A 15 0.91 8.48 23.90
N PHE A 16 1.75 8.63 22.87
CA PHE A 16 1.24 9.15 21.60
C PHE A 16 0.49 8.02 20.92
N GLY A 17 -0.81 7.98 21.18
CA GLY A 17 -1.74 6.99 20.63
C GLY A 17 -1.56 6.86 19.11
N ALA A 18 -0.91 5.78 18.69
CA ALA A 18 -1.08 5.27 17.34
C ALA A 18 -2.56 4.91 17.18
N PRO A 19 -3.28 5.43 16.18
CA PRO A 19 -4.65 5.01 15.95
C PRO A 19 -4.65 3.49 15.71
N LYS A 20 -5.38 2.77 16.55
CA LYS A 20 -5.67 1.33 16.36
C LYS A 20 -6.56 1.20 15.12
N VAL A 21 -5.94 1.01 13.97
CA VAL A 21 -6.60 0.89 12.68
C VAL A 21 -6.76 -0.61 12.36
N PHE A 22 -7.98 -1.10 12.64
CA PHE A 22 -8.66 -2.28 12.11
C PHE A 22 -8.10 -3.69 12.39
N ASP A 23 -8.63 -4.33 13.43
CA ASP A 23 -8.99 -5.75 13.36
C ASP A 23 -10.49 -5.85 13.00
N ASN A 24 -10.79 -6.15 11.74
CA ASN A 24 -12.01 -6.84 11.30
C ASN A 24 -12.02 -7.00 9.77
N ASP A 25 -11.43 -8.09 9.26
CA ASP A 25 -12.13 -8.96 8.31
C ASP A 25 -11.35 -10.27 8.13
N ALA A 26 -11.89 -11.35 8.69
CA ALA A 26 -11.41 -12.72 8.55
C ALA A 26 -11.84 -13.32 7.19
N ARG A 27 -11.54 -12.60 6.10
CA ARG A 27 -11.57 -13.13 4.74
C ARG A 27 -10.29 -12.69 4.08
N ASN A 28 -9.56 -13.65 3.51
CA ASN A 28 -8.35 -13.44 2.73
C ASN A 28 -8.72 -12.74 1.41
N VAL A 29 -9.24 -11.52 1.51
CA VAL A 29 -9.50 -10.62 0.39
C VAL A 29 -8.16 -9.91 0.19
N SER A 30 -7.43 -10.37 -0.82
CA SER A 30 -6.27 -9.64 -1.33
C SER A 30 -6.60 -8.15 -1.35
N ASN A 31 -5.88 -7.34 -0.57
CA ASN A 31 -6.00 -5.87 -0.58
C ASN A 31 -5.57 -5.25 -1.92
N ILE A 32 -5.20 -6.09 -2.89
CA ILE A 32 -4.85 -5.74 -4.26
C ILE A 32 -6.11 -5.95 -5.13
N PRO A 33 -6.53 -4.92 -5.90
CA PRO A 33 -7.57 -5.10 -6.92
C PRO A 33 -7.24 -6.24 -7.88
N GLU A 34 -8.26 -7.00 -8.29
CA GLU A 34 -8.08 -8.22 -9.09
C GLU A 34 -7.37 -7.98 -10.42
N ASP A 35 -7.63 -6.83 -11.06
CA ASP A 35 -6.98 -6.41 -12.30
C ASP A 35 -5.47 -6.21 -12.12
N VAL A 36 -5.04 -5.74 -10.95
CA VAL A 36 -3.63 -5.57 -10.61
C VAL A 36 -3.04 -6.90 -10.15
N ALA A 37 -3.73 -7.67 -9.30
CA ALA A 37 -3.24 -8.93 -8.76
C ALA A 37 -2.87 -9.96 -9.85
N LYS A 38 -3.61 -9.97 -10.96
CA LYS A 38 -3.40 -10.88 -12.10
C LYS A 38 -2.13 -10.60 -12.91
N VAL A 39 -1.64 -9.35 -12.91
CA VAL A 39 -0.54 -8.93 -13.80
C VAL A 39 0.67 -8.36 -13.07
N PHE A 40 0.51 -8.03 -11.79
CA PHE A 40 1.57 -7.43 -10.99
C PHE A 40 2.59 -8.48 -10.60
N GLU A 41 3.85 -8.26 -10.99
CA GLU A 41 4.97 -9.17 -10.74
C GLU A 41 6.01 -8.51 -9.84
N ASP A 42 6.87 -9.33 -9.22
CA ASP A 42 7.97 -8.84 -8.37
C ASP A 42 8.91 -7.88 -9.11
N THR A 43 9.05 -8.04 -10.43
CA THR A 43 9.86 -7.15 -11.29
C THR A 43 9.24 -5.76 -11.46
N ASP A 44 7.93 -5.62 -11.24
CA ASP A 44 7.24 -4.33 -11.31
C ASP A 44 7.42 -3.50 -10.03
N ILE A 45 7.80 -4.13 -8.91
CA ILE A 45 8.11 -3.44 -7.65
C ILE A 45 9.23 -2.42 -7.86
N ASP A 46 10.30 -2.80 -8.58
CA ASP A 46 11.40 -1.88 -8.88
C ASP A 46 10.99 -0.72 -9.78
N LYS A 47 10.01 -0.93 -10.68
CA LYS A 47 9.44 0.15 -11.48
C LYS A 47 8.64 1.12 -10.63
N VAL A 48 7.86 0.62 -9.67
CA VAL A 48 7.12 1.49 -8.72
C VAL A 48 8.12 2.33 -7.90
N TRP A 49 9.19 1.72 -7.41
CA TRP A 49 10.26 2.46 -6.72
C TRP A 49 10.87 3.55 -7.60
N LEU A 50 11.18 3.23 -8.85
CA LEU A 50 11.74 4.20 -9.80
C LEU A 50 10.78 5.36 -10.08
N VAL A 51 9.47 5.10 -10.16
CA VAL A 51 8.47 6.17 -10.30
C VAL A 51 8.42 7.06 -9.05
N LEU A 52 8.49 6.47 -7.85
CA LEU A 52 8.55 7.22 -6.59
C LEU A 52 9.78 8.13 -6.51
N GLU A 53 10.94 7.63 -6.93
CA GLU A 53 12.18 8.40 -6.97
C GLU A 53 12.11 9.53 -8.00
N LYS A 54 11.70 9.23 -9.23
CA LYS A 54 11.73 10.21 -10.33
C LYS A 54 10.63 11.27 -10.25
N THR A 55 9.46 10.91 -9.73
CA THR A 55 8.29 11.80 -9.75
C THR A 55 8.13 12.57 -8.44
N PHE A 56 8.41 11.89 -7.32
CA PHE A 56 8.16 12.44 -5.99
C PHE A 56 9.46 12.64 -5.19
N HIS A 57 10.62 12.35 -5.77
CA HIS A 57 11.94 12.51 -5.14
C HIS A 57 12.04 11.81 -3.78
N VAL A 58 11.36 10.67 -3.65
CA VAL A 58 11.37 9.86 -2.43
C VAL A 58 12.76 9.24 -2.24
N ASN A 59 13.25 9.21 -1.00
CA ASN A 59 14.48 8.49 -0.63
C ASN A 59 14.28 6.97 -0.73
N VAL A 60 14.33 6.43 -1.95
CA VAL A 60 14.05 5.02 -2.22
C VAL A 60 15.00 4.08 -1.49
N LYS A 61 16.26 4.49 -1.27
CA LYS A 61 17.24 3.68 -0.53
C LYS A 61 16.74 3.34 0.87
N GLU A 62 16.31 4.36 1.62
CA GLU A 62 15.80 4.19 2.97
C GLU A 62 14.47 3.41 2.98
N TRP A 63 13.56 3.72 2.06
CA TRP A 63 12.27 3.04 2.01
C TRP A 63 12.37 1.57 1.58
N LYS A 64 13.30 1.23 0.68
CA LYS A 64 13.62 -0.16 0.34
C LYS A 64 14.18 -0.92 1.55
N GLN A 65 15.03 -0.27 2.35
CA GLN A 65 15.54 -0.87 3.57
C GLN A 65 14.40 -1.20 4.56
N ARG A 66 13.54 -0.22 4.85
CA ARG A 66 12.37 -0.41 5.72
C ARG A 66 11.42 -1.50 5.20
N PHE A 67 11.20 -1.56 3.88
CA PHE A 67 10.41 -2.61 3.26
C PHE A 67 11.05 -4.00 3.45
N ASN A 68 12.37 -4.12 3.28
CA ASN A 68 13.07 -5.38 3.46
C ASN A 68 13.03 -5.85 4.93
N GLU A 69 13.15 -4.94 5.89
CA GLU A 69 12.99 -5.24 7.32
C GLU A 69 11.59 -5.81 7.60
N GLU A 70 10.55 -5.17 7.04
CA GLU A 70 9.17 -5.65 7.18
C GLU A 70 8.96 -7.00 6.46
N TYR A 71 9.54 -7.17 5.28
CA TYR A 71 9.48 -8.43 4.53
C TYR A 71 10.14 -9.58 5.29
N ASN A 72 11.32 -9.36 5.86
CA ASN A 72 12.02 -10.37 6.65
C ASN A 72 11.23 -10.74 7.91
N SER A 73 10.55 -9.78 8.55
CA SER A 73 9.70 -10.04 9.72
C SER A 73 8.39 -10.78 9.38
N SER A 74 7.85 -10.56 8.16
CA SER A 74 6.50 -10.99 7.76
C SER A 74 6.49 -12.10 6.70
N SER A 75 7.65 -12.56 6.24
CA SER A 75 7.82 -13.45 5.08
C SER A 75 7.03 -14.76 5.15
N ARG A 76 6.64 -15.23 6.34
CA ARG A 76 5.84 -16.45 6.51
C ARG A 76 4.34 -16.28 6.22
N LYS A 77 3.84 -15.03 6.17
CA LYS A 77 2.39 -14.74 6.11
C LYS A 77 1.92 -14.16 4.78
N PHE A 78 2.76 -13.43 4.06
CA PHE A 78 2.36 -12.70 2.87
C PHE A 78 3.34 -12.90 1.72
N SER A 79 2.81 -12.91 0.50
CA SER A 79 3.65 -12.81 -0.69
C SER A 79 4.36 -11.44 -0.73
N LYS A 80 5.54 -11.36 -1.36
CA LYS A 80 6.29 -10.11 -1.52
C LYS A 80 5.43 -8.99 -2.14
N ARG A 81 4.59 -9.35 -3.11
CA ARG A 81 3.65 -8.43 -3.79
C ARG A 81 2.58 -7.90 -2.85
N GLU A 82 1.92 -8.76 -2.09
CA GLU A 82 0.92 -8.34 -1.10
C GLU A 82 1.53 -7.47 -0.03
N LEU A 83 2.70 -7.85 0.47
CA LEU A 83 3.38 -7.03 1.45
C LEU A 83 3.74 -5.66 0.88
N PHE A 84 4.22 -5.60 -0.36
CA PHE A 84 4.56 -4.33 -1.00
C PHE A 84 3.34 -3.40 -1.15
N VAL A 85 2.20 -3.95 -1.57
CA VAL A 85 0.97 -3.17 -1.69
C VAL A 85 0.48 -2.69 -0.33
N ARG A 86 0.52 -3.55 0.70
CA ARG A 86 0.15 -3.20 2.08
C ARG A 86 1.09 -2.14 2.66
N PHE A 87 2.39 -2.32 2.48
CA PHE A 87 3.42 -1.40 2.93
C PHE A 87 3.18 0.00 2.36
N GLY A 88 3.01 0.11 1.04
CA GLY A 88 2.82 1.42 0.44
C GLY A 88 1.47 2.05 0.76
N LYS A 89 0.42 1.25 0.97
CA LYS A 89 -0.85 1.76 1.49
C LYS A 89 -0.67 2.37 2.89
N ALA A 90 0.07 1.70 3.78
CA ALA A 90 0.30 2.17 5.14
C ALA A 90 1.26 3.37 5.22
N LYS A 91 2.28 3.43 4.35
CA LYS A 91 3.38 4.42 4.46
C LYS A 91 3.27 5.58 3.47
N PHE A 92 2.72 5.35 2.28
CA PHE A 92 2.69 6.36 1.20
C PHE A 92 1.30 6.91 0.91
N GLU A 93 0.20 6.18 1.14
CA GLU A 93 -1.13 6.62 0.67
C GLU A 93 -1.54 7.99 1.21
N ALA A 94 -1.45 8.19 2.53
CA ALA A 94 -1.78 9.48 3.15
C ALA A 94 -0.86 10.61 2.66
N ALA A 95 0.46 10.35 2.59
CA ALA A 95 1.44 11.33 2.12
C ALA A 95 1.20 11.72 0.65
N LEU A 96 0.93 10.75 -0.22
CA LEU A 96 0.63 10.99 -1.63
C LEU A 96 -0.72 11.70 -1.81
N ASN A 97 -1.73 11.37 -1.00
CA ASN A 97 -3.02 12.06 -1.03
C ASN A 97 -2.85 13.53 -0.67
N HIS A 98 -2.08 13.82 0.39
CA HIS A 98 -1.79 15.19 0.80
C HIS A 98 -0.98 15.94 -0.27
N LEU A 99 0.09 15.33 -0.79
CA LEU A 99 0.94 15.92 -1.83
C LEU A 99 0.16 16.25 -3.11
N LEU A 100 -0.77 15.40 -3.50
CA LEU A 100 -1.58 15.55 -4.72
C LEU A 100 -2.89 16.33 -4.50
N ALA A 101 -3.10 16.92 -3.31
CA ALA A 101 -4.32 17.62 -2.93
C ALA A 101 -5.60 16.79 -3.16
N ARG A 102 -5.56 15.50 -2.83
CA ARG A 102 -6.67 14.55 -2.95
C ARG A 102 -7.35 14.34 -1.61
N LYS A 103 -8.59 13.84 -1.65
CA LYS A 103 -9.32 13.41 -0.42
C LYS A 103 -8.55 12.27 0.26
N GLU A 104 -8.57 12.24 1.58
CA GLU A 104 -7.80 11.27 2.39
C GLU A 104 -8.10 9.80 2.06
N LEU A 105 -9.34 9.48 1.67
CA LEU A 105 -9.78 8.13 1.33
C LEU A 105 -9.50 7.73 -0.13
N THR A 106 -8.75 8.54 -0.88
CA THR A 106 -8.44 8.22 -2.28
C THR A 106 -7.37 7.11 -2.32
N PRO A 107 -7.57 6.00 -3.06
CA PRO A 107 -6.61 4.90 -3.14
C PRO A 107 -5.45 5.24 -4.10
N THR A 108 -4.73 6.33 -3.81
CA THR A 108 -3.70 6.89 -4.69
C THR A 108 -2.52 5.94 -4.85
N TRP A 109 -2.16 5.20 -3.80
CA TRP A 109 -1.11 4.20 -3.88
C TRP A 109 -1.47 3.10 -4.88
N ILE A 110 -2.68 2.56 -4.78
CA ILE A 110 -3.17 1.53 -5.69
C ILE A 110 -3.24 2.03 -7.13
N ASN A 111 -3.67 3.29 -7.32
CA ASN A 111 -3.69 3.91 -8.64
C ASN A 111 -2.28 4.08 -9.24
N LEU A 112 -1.27 4.36 -8.41
CA LEU A 112 0.12 4.41 -8.84
C LEU A 112 0.62 3.03 -9.28
N VAL A 113 0.35 1.99 -8.50
CA VAL A 113 0.71 0.61 -8.85
C VAL A 113 0.01 0.21 -10.16
N ARG A 114 -1.28 0.50 -10.29
CA ARG A 114 -2.07 0.26 -11.52
C ARG A 114 -1.48 1.00 -12.72
N TYR A 115 -1.02 2.23 -12.55
CA TYR A 115 -0.36 3.00 -13.60
C TYR A 115 0.91 2.30 -14.11
N VAL A 116 1.75 1.77 -13.21
CA VAL A 116 2.98 1.06 -13.57
C VAL A 116 2.72 -0.20 -14.39
N VAL A 117 1.64 -0.93 -14.08
CA VAL A 117 1.28 -2.16 -14.82
C VAL A 117 0.22 -1.95 -15.90
N MET A 118 -0.14 -0.70 -16.24
CA MET A 118 -1.26 -0.41 -17.13
C MET A 118 -1.09 -1.04 -18.52
N SER A 119 0.13 -1.12 -19.04
CA SER A 119 0.42 -1.79 -20.31
C SER A 119 0.14 -3.30 -20.26
N LYS A 120 0.51 -3.96 -19.16
CA LYS A 120 0.22 -5.39 -18.92
C LYS A 120 -1.28 -5.64 -18.79
N ILE A 121 -2.00 -4.77 -18.07
CA ILE A 121 -3.47 -4.84 -17.94
C ILE A 121 -4.13 -4.79 -19.32
N LYS A 122 -3.74 -3.81 -20.16
CA LYS A 122 -4.29 -3.67 -21.51
C LYS A 122 -3.99 -4.88 -22.40
N ALA A 123 -2.79 -5.43 -22.31
CA ALA A 123 -2.42 -6.64 -23.05
C ALA A 123 -3.30 -7.83 -22.66
N LYS A 124 -3.49 -8.06 -21.35
CA LYS A 124 -4.32 -9.14 -20.83
C LYS A 124 -5.78 -9.02 -21.26
N GLN A 125 -6.34 -7.81 -21.19
CA GLN A 125 -7.72 -7.54 -21.66
C GLN A 125 -7.90 -7.85 -23.15
N LYS A 126 -6.88 -7.57 -23.98
CA LYS A 126 -6.91 -7.88 -25.42
C LYS A 126 -6.87 -9.39 -25.67
N GLU A 127 -6.06 -10.13 -24.92
CA GLU A 127 -6.03 -11.60 -24.96
C GLU A 127 -7.37 -12.21 -24.57
N ASP A 128 -7.94 -11.79 -23.43
CA ASP A 128 -9.21 -12.31 -22.93
C ASP A 128 -10.36 -12.03 -23.91
N HIS A 129 -10.34 -10.86 -24.56
CA HIS A 129 -11.29 -10.52 -25.62
C HIS A 129 -11.12 -11.40 -26.87
N ALA A 130 -9.88 -11.67 -27.28
CA ALA A 130 -9.60 -12.55 -28.42
C ALA A 130 -10.07 -13.99 -28.15
N ILE A 131 -9.78 -14.52 -26.95
CA ILE A 131 -10.21 -15.86 -26.50
C ILE A 131 -11.74 -15.95 -26.49
N ARG A 132 -12.42 -14.95 -25.91
CA ARG A 132 -13.89 -14.92 -25.87
C ARG A 132 -14.51 -14.93 -27.27
N ASN A 133 -13.91 -14.26 -28.24
CA ASN A 133 -14.41 -14.24 -29.62
C ASN A 133 -14.14 -15.56 -30.37
N TYR A 134 -13.05 -16.25 -30.04
CA TYR A 134 -12.74 -17.56 -30.61
C TYR A 134 -13.79 -18.61 -30.24
N TYR A 135 -14.18 -18.69 -28.96
CA TYR A 135 -15.18 -19.68 -28.48
C TYR A 135 -16.65 -19.32 -28.77
N LYS A 136 -16.91 -18.16 -29.40
CA LYS A 136 -18.25 -17.75 -29.84
C LYS A 136 -18.54 -18.11 -31.30
N LYS A 137 -17.53 -18.55 -32.05
CA LYS A 137 -17.68 -19.15 -33.38
C LYS A 137 -17.89 -20.65 -33.25
#